data_AF-A0A1G6S9W3-F1
#
_entry.id   AF-A0A1G6S9W3-F1
#
_cell.length_a   1.000
_cell.length_b   1.000
_cell.length_c   1.000
_cell.angle_alpha   90.00
_cell.angle_beta   90.00
_cell.angle_gamma   90.00
#
_symmetry.space_group_name_H-M   'P 1'
#
loop_
_entity.id
_entity.type
_entity.pdbx_description
1 polymer ?
#
loop_
_entity_poly.entity_id
_entity_poly.type
_entity_poly.pdbx_seq_one_letter_code
_entity_poly.pdbx_strand_id
1 'polypeptide(L)'
;MTTPTTTSADGLAFARYADAEPGVGDAALLTGVVHDSDGCLTVQDPVTGGTVTPILPSSVEQAESLKEGDTVELRGGATDEPFAYADIPDMCASSGQFWLVVAHA
;
A
#
# COMPACT_ATOMS: atom_id res chain seq x y z
N MET A 1 -4.81 14.12 -19.25
CA MET A 1 -4.39 14.52 -17.90
C MET A 1 -3.69 13.31 -17.32
N THR A 2 -2.37 13.35 -17.22
CA THR A 2 -1.58 12.24 -16.69
C THR A 2 -1.70 12.33 -15.17
N THR A 3 -2.49 11.45 -14.56
CA THR A 3 -2.51 11.29 -13.10
C THR A 3 -1.06 11.05 -12.65
N PRO A 4 -0.54 11.79 -11.67
CA PRO A 4 0.83 11.58 -11.22
C PRO A 4 0.91 10.17 -10.63
N THR A 5 1.54 9.24 -11.34
CA THR A 5 1.86 7.91 -10.83
C THR A 5 2.70 8.13 -9.58
N THR A 6 2.16 7.77 -8.42
CA THR A 6 2.92 7.85 -7.16
C THR A 6 3.93 6.72 -7.17
N THR A 7 5.18 7.06 -6.87
CA THR A 7 6.30 6.16 -7.07
C THR A 7 7.21 6.20 -5.86
N SER A 8 7.65 5.04 -5.39
CA SER A 8 8.59 4.91 -4.27
C SER A 8 10.02 5.29 -4.67
N ALA A 9 10.93 5.27 -3.71
CA ALA A 9 12.35 5.60 -3.91
C ALA A 9 13.03 4.72 -4.97
N ASP A 10 12.57 3.47 -5.14
CA ASP A 10 13.09 2.52 -6.13
C ASP A 10 12.32 2.54 -7.46
N GLY A 11 11.36 3.44 -7.64
CA GLY A 11 10.58 3.48 -8.88
C GLY A 11 9.31 2.61 -8.83
N LEU A 12 8.94 2.07 -7.67
CA LEU A 12 7.78 1.19 -7.53
C LEU A 12 6.48 1.99 -7.47
N ALA A 13 5.49 1.63 -8.27
CA ALA A 13 4.17 2.23 -8.18
C ALA A 13 3.46 1.76 -6.90
N PHE A 14 2.77 2.64 -6.20
CA PHE A 14 2.01 2.26 -5.01
C PHE A 14 0.62 2.87 -5.01
N ALA A 15 -0.32 2.17 -4.38
CA ALA A 15 -1.69 2.63 -4.21
C ALA A 15 -1.76 3.70 -3.12
N ARG A 16 -2.53 4.75 -3.36
CA ARG A 16 -2.76 5.82 -2.37
C ARG A 16 -4.22 6.22 -2.26
N TYR A 17 -4.63 6.78 -1.13
CA TYR A 17 -5.97 7.38 -0.98
C TYR A 17 -5.87 8.72 -0.25
N ALA A 18 -6.88 9.58 -0.43
CA ALA A 18 -6.92 10.87 0.26
C ALA A 18 -7.40 10.71 1.71
N ASP A 19 -6.61 11.17 2.68
CA ASP A 19 -6.91 11.10 4.14
C ASP A 19 -8.19 11.83 4.56
N ALA A 20 -8.83 12.59 3.66
CA ALA A 20 -10.12 13.22 3.90
C ALA A 20 -11.24 12.19 4.18
N GLU A 21 -11.01 10.92 3.84
CA GLU A 21 -11.86 9.80 4.23
C GLU A 21 -11.07 8.92 5.19
N PRO A 22 -11.43 8.85 6.49
CA PRO A 22 -10.69 8.02 7.43
C PRO A 22 -10.73 6.58 6.94
N GLY A 23 -9.54 5.99 6.78
CA GLY A 23 -9.42 4.60 6.35
C GLY A 23 -10.26 3.72 7.28
N VAL A 24 -11.25 3.04 6.74
CA VAL A 24 -12.04 2.05 7.46
C VAL A 24 -11.31 0.72 7.34
N GLY A 25 -10.44 0.44 8.30
CA GLY A 25 -9.81 -0.85 8.48
C GLY A 25 -9.84 -1.21 9.95
N ASP A 26 -10.21 -2.44 10.28
CA ASP A 26 -9.92 -3.01 11.60
C ASP A 26 -8.45 -2.70 11.92
N ALA A 27 -8.13 -2.21 13.11
CA ALA A 27 -6.79 -1.73 13.47
C ALA A 27 -5.78 -2.88 13.65
N ALA A 28 -5.66 -3.75 12.66
CA ALA A 28 -4.69 -4.83 12.61
C ALA A 28 -3.32 -4.27 12.22
N LEU A 29 -2.27 -4.94 12.69
CA LEU A 29 -0.90 -4.60 12.36
C LEU A 29 -0.39 -5.63 11.35
N LEU A 30 0.02 -5.15 10.18
CA LEU A 30 0.77 -5.92 9.20
C LEU A 30 2.24 -5.52 9.32
N THR A 31 3.06 -6.44 9.81
CA THR A 31 4.52 -6.32 9.79
C THR A 31 5.03 -7.16 8.63
N GLY A 32 5.65 -6.52 7.65
CA GLY A 32 6.08 -7.20 6.43
C GLY A 32 7.30 -6.58 5.80
N VAL A 33 7.73 -7.17 4.69
CA VAL A 33 8.86 -6.70 3.89
C VAL A 33 8.34 -6.20 2.55
N VAL A 34 8.81 -5.03 2.12
CA VAL A 34 8.49 -4.46 0.82
C VAL A 34 9.08 -5.35 -0.27
N HIS A 35 8.24 -5.68 -1.25
CA HIS A 35 8.60 -6.52 -2.38
C HIS A 35 8.09 -5.89 -3.68
N ASP A 36 8.92 -5.92 -4.72
CA ASP A 36 8.49 -5.60 -6.08
C ASP A 36 7.65 -6.74 -6.64
N SER A 37 6.44 -6.42 -7.10
CA SER A 37 5.61 -7.33 -7.87
C SER A 37 5.27 -6.66 -9.20
N ASP A 38 6.05 -6.95 -10.23
CA ASP A 38 5.88 -6.40 -11.59
C ASP A 38 5.85 -4.86 -11.63
N GLY A 39 6.70 -4.20 -10.81
CA GLY A 39 6.76 -2.75 -10.68
C GLY A 39 5.74 -2.14 -9.71
N CYS A 40 4.95 -2.96 -9.02
CA CYS A 40 4.10 -2.53 -7.90
C CYS A 40 4.79 -2.77 -6.55
N LEU A 41 4.68 -1.79 -5.65
CA LEU A 41 5.05 -1.93 -4.26
C LEU A 41 4.03 -2.83 -3.56
N THR A 42 4.48 -4.02 -3.17
CA THR A 42 3.71 -4.95 -2.35
C THR A 42 4.42 -5.19 -1.03
N VAL A 43 3.70 -5.73 -0.05
CA VAL A 43 4.26 -6.11 1.23
C VAL A 43 4.02 -7.59 1.43
N GLN A 44 5.11 -8.32 1.60
CA GLN A 44 5.07 -9.73 1.93
C GLN A 44 5.10 -9.90 3.46
N ASP A 45 4.12 -10.60 3.98
CA ASP A 45 4.07 -11.03 5.38
C ASP A 45 5.03 -12.23 5.56
N PRO A 46 6.09 -12.12 6.37
CA PRO A 46 7.05 -13.20 6.59
C PRO A 46 6.49 -14.37 7.41
N VAL A 47 5.37 -14.18 8.13
CA VAL A 47 4.73 -15.19 8.95
C VAL A 47 3.80 -16.05 8.11
N THR A 48 2.96 -15.42 7.29
CA THR A 48 1.98 -16.14 6.46
C THR A 48 2.50 -16.44 5.05
N GLY A 49 3.55 -15.74 4.60
CA GLY A 49 4.05 -15.76 3.24
C GLY A 49 3.15 -15.04 2.23
N GLY A 50 2.03 -14.46 2.69
CA GLY A 50 1.07 -13.75 1.86
C GLY A 50 1.61 -12.41 1.39
N THR A 51 1.30 -12.05 0.15
CA THR A 51 1.63 -10.74 -0.43
C THR A 51 0.36 -9.91 -0.52
N VAL A 52 0.42 -8.67 -0.03
CA VAL A 52 -0.69 -7.73 -0.09
C VAL A 52 -0.24 -6.40 -0.70
N THR A 53 -1.17 -5.68 -1.31
CA THR A 53 -0.91 -4.35 -1.85
C THR A 53 -1.33 -3.30 -0.85
N PRO A 54 -0.38 -2.56 -0.23
CA PRO A 54 -0.74 -1.50 0.70
C PRO A 54 -1.32 -0.30 -0.05
N ILE A 55 -2.47 0.19 0.44
CA ILE A 55 -3.06 1.46 0.03
C ILE A 55 -2.71 2.48 1.09
N LEU A 56 -1.79 3.38 0.74
CA LEU A 56 -1.18 4.31 1.68
C LEU A 56 -1.96 5.64 1.71
N PRO A 57 -2.10 6.29 2.87
CA PRO A 57 -2.69 7.62 2.92
C PRO A 57 -1.77 8.63 2.23
N SER A 58 -2.36 9.62 1.56
CA SER A 58 -1.65 10.74 0.96
C SER A 58 -0.78 11.55 1.94
N SER A 59 -1.08 11.46 3.24
CA SER A 59 -0.31 12.08 4.32
C SER A 59 0.98 11.34 4.67
N VAL A 60 1.16 10.09 4.20
CA VAL A 60 2.30 9.24 4.56
C VAL A 60 3.41 9.37 3.52
N GLU A 61 4.34 10.28 3.77
CA GLU A 61 5.55 10.47 2.95
C GLU A 61 6.50 9.26 3.03
N GLN A 62 6.36 8.40 4.04
CA GLN A 62 7.20 7.20 4.19
C GLN A 62 7.13 6.30 2.95
N ALA A 63 5.98 6.24 2.28
CA ALA A 63 5.75 5.47 1.05
C ALA A 63 6.77 5.80 -0.05
N GLU A 64 7.09 7.09 -0.20
CA GLU A 64 8.03 7.58 -1.21
C GLU A 64 9.48 7.22 -0.87
N SER A 65 9.76 6.89 0.39
CA SER A 65 11.09 6.48 0.85
C SER A 65 11.29 4.96 0.85
N LEU A 66 10.22 4.18 0.64
CA LEU A 66 10.28 2.72 0.70
C LEU A 66 11.05 2.11 -0.47
N LYS A 67 11.80 1.07 -0.14
CA LYS A 67 12.66 0.31 -1.05
C LYS A 67 12.41 -1.18 -0.98
N GLU A 68 12.76 -1.89 -2.04
CA GLU A 68 12.69 -3.35 -2.02
C GLU A 68 13.55 -3.92 -0.88
N GLY A 69 12.97 -4.81 -0.07
CA GLY A 69 13.63 -5.38 1.10
C GLY A 69 13.47 -4.57 2.40
N ASP A 70 12.85 -3.38 2.35
CA ASP A 70 12.58 -2.61 3.57
C ASP A 70 11.53 -3.30 4.44
N THR A 71 11.78 -3.31 5.75
CA THR A 71 10.78 -3.78 6.72
C THR A 71 9.81 -2.65 7.05
N VAL A 72 8.52 -2.91 6.94
CA VAL A 72 7.45 -1.95 7.20
C VAL A 72 6.45 -2.49 8.20
N GLU A 73 5.88 -1.58 8.98
CA GLU A 73 4.81 -1.85 9.91
C GLU A 73 3.61 -0.99 9.53
N LEU A 74 2.63 -1.63 8.90
CA LEU A 74 1.45 -0.98 8.35
C LEU A 74 0.25 -1.31 9.20
N ARG A 75 -0.36 -0.31 9.81
CA ARG A 75 -1.61 -0.47 10.53
C ARG A 75 -2.79 -0.29 9.60
N GLY A 76 -3.76 -1.17 9.70
CA GLY A 76 -5.04 -1.06 9.01
C GLY A 76 -5.66 -2.39 8.69
N GLY A 77 -6.44 -2.43 7.61
CA GLY A 77 -7.36 -3.53 7.34
C GLY A 77 -7.14 -4.18 5.98
N ALA A 78 -7.21 -5.50 5.95
CA ALA A 78 -7.34 -6.26 4.73
C ALA A 78 -8.70 -5.99 4.07
N THR A 79 -8.71 -5.77 2.75
CA THR A 79 -9.91 -5.67 1.93
C THR A 79 -9.71 -6.38 0.60
N ASP A 80 -10.74 -7.11 0.18
CA ASP A 80 -10.78 -7.78 -1.13
C ASP A 80 -11.18 -6.81 -2.26
N GLU A 81 -11.78 -5.66 -1.91
CA GLU A 81 -12.21 -4.65 -2.87
C GLU A 81 -11.31 -3.41 -2.81
N PRO A 82 -10.90 -2.87 -3.97
CA PRO A 82 -10.20 -1.60 -4.02
C PRO A 82 -11.13 -0.48 -3.53
N PHE A 83 -10.62 0.39 -2.65
CA PHE A 83 -11.37 1.54 -2.19
C PHE A 83 -11.73 2.45 -3.37
N ALA A 84 -13.00 2.82 -3.49
CA ALA A 84 -13.51 3.61 -4.64
C ALA A 84 -12.80 4.96 -4.83
N TYR A 85 -12.15 5.46 -3.78
CA TYR A 85 -11.43 6.73 -3.77
C TYR A 85 -9.90 6.56 -3.66
N ALA A 86 -9.42 5.31 -3.75
CA ALA A 86 -8.00 5.03 -3.85
C ALA A 86 -7.53 5.14 -5.32
N ASP A 87 -6.42 5.85 -5.50
CA ASP A 87 -5.65 5.91 -6.73
C ASP A 87 -4.73 4.68 -6.75
N ILE A 88 -5.21 3.60 -7.39
CA ILE A 88 -4.50 2.32 -7.51
C ILE A 88 -3.95 2.20 -8.92
N PRO A 89 -2.63 2.14 -9.10
CA PRO A 89 -2.02 1.88 -10.40
C PRO A 89 -2.51 0.55 -11.00
N ASP A 90 -2.74 0.48 -12.31
CA ASP A 90 -3.22 -0.75 -12.99
C ASP A 90 -2.32 -1.97 -12.71
N MET A 91 -1.02 -1.76 -12.60
CA MET A 91 -0.05 -2.80 -12.24
C MET A 91 -0.22 -3.36 -10.82
N CYS A 92 -0.77 -2.56 -9.91
CA CYS A 92 -1.07 -2.94 -8.53
C CYS A 92 -2.47 -3.57 -8.38
N ALA A 93 -3.37 -3.35 -9.33
CA ALA A 93 -4.73 -3.86 -9.27
C ALA A 93 -4.82 -5.40 -9.42
N SER A 94 -3.76 -6.03 -9.93
CA SER A 94 -3.72 -7.48 -10.21
C SER A 94 -3.16 -8.33 -9.08
N SER A 95 -2.65 -7.70 -8.01
CA SER A 95 -1.88 -8.36 -6.94
C SER A 95 -2.73 -9.13 -5.92
N GLY A 96 -4.06 -9.16 -6.09
CA GLY A 96 -4.97 -9.93 -5.25
C GLY A 96 -5.58 -9.12 -4.11
N GLN A 97 -4.95 -9.16 -2.93
CA GLN A 97 -5.49 -8.60 -1.69
C GLN A 97 -4.92 -7.21 -1.40
N PHE A 98 -5.79 -6.28 -0.99
CA PHE A 98 -5.40 -4.93 -0.62
C PHE A 98 -5.32 -4.77 0.90
N TRP A 99 -4.40 -3.92 1.35
CA TRP A 99 -4.25 -3.55 2.75
C TRP A 99 -4.42 -2.05 2.89
N LEU A 100 -5.59 -1.61 3.37
CA LEU A 100 -5.85 -0.20 3.60
C LEU A 100 -5.08 0.25 4.84
N VAL A 101 -4.05 1.08 4.64
CA VAL A 101 -3.25 1.62 5.74
C VAL A 101 -3.99 2.81 6.34
N VAL A 102 -4.14 2.85 7.66
CA VAL A 102 -4.66 4.01 8.39
C VAL A 102 -3.50 4.77 9.03
N ALA A 103 -3.31 6.03 8.61
CA ALA A 103 -2.46 6.96 9.34
C ALA A 103 -3.09 7.24 10.71
N HIS A 104 -2.34 6.94 11.78
CA HIS A 104 -2.67 7.45 13.10
C HIS A 104 -2.17 8.91 13.16
N ALA A 105 -3.09 9.84 13.41
CA ALA A 105 -2.75 11.21 13.79
C ALA A 105 -2.02 11.27 15.14
#